data_AF-A0A8T3U6W7-F1
#
_entry.id   AF-A0A8T3U6W7-F1
#
_cell.length_a   1.000
_cell.length_b   1.000
_cell.length_c   1.000
_cell.angle_alpha   90.00
_cell.angle_beta   90.00
_cell.angle_gamma   90.00
#
_symmetry.space_group_name_H-M   'P 1'
#
loop_
_entity.id
_entity.type
_entity.pdbx_description
1 polymer ?
#
loop_
_entity_poly.entity_id
_entity_poly.type
_entity_poly.pdbx_seq_one_letter_code
_entity_poly.pdbx_strand_id
1 'polypeptide(L)'
;MTSIINQQTQSNQLISNLNEMCKALFNSVDKNAFKYLDELAFLDESKFKTGIELELIGNNIYEGVIGIAISILIGIALYYIVNYFIRKIINEELENPYTFIIKSIIVGFFIIYIKDIVLFLISVNNIITKEILNLTQTFFNQKVTFENILIKINETLYVQGEGFNVMSFDGIIKIYLVFGIINLIFEYSLRYVMIKIMFILSPIFVAFKTNRKTEYLYNNWIKGIFSLLFMQNIIAIILVISTRFITSPLIPINKIIYIGMIYALIKVNVFIKEIFGGVSIEVQTPIKNIIR
;
A
#
# COMPACT_ATOMS: atom_id res chain seq x y z
N MET A 1 -41.92 -29.85 29.28
CA MET A 1 -42.27 -28.87 28.21
C MET A 1 -41.84 -27.44 28.58
N THR A 2 -42.00 -27.00 29.83
CA THR A 2 -41.56 -25.66 30.31
C THR A 2 -40.04 -25.42 30.24
N SER A 3 -39.20 -26.45 30.42
CA SER A 3 -37.74 -26.32 30.29
C SER A 3 -37.26 -26.11 28.85
N ILE A 4 -37.93 -26.72 27.87
CA ILE A 4 -37.60 -26.59 26.44
C ILE A 4 -38.00 -25.21 25.92
N ILE A 5 -39.16 -24.69 26.35
CA ILE A 5 -39.63 -23.34 26.00
C ILE A 5 -38.67 -22.27 26.52
N ASN A 6 -38.15 -22.42 27.76
CA ASN A 6 -37.15 -21.52 28.33
C ASN A 6 -35.80 -21.57 27.60
N GLN A 7 -35.40 -22.72 27.07
CA GLN A 7 -34.19 -22.84 26.25
C GLN A 7 -34.37 -22.17 24.88
N GLN A 8 -35.55 -22.26 24.27
CA GLN A 8 -35.88 -21.59 23.00
C GLN A 8 -35.98 -20.06 23.14
N THR A 9 -36.50 -19.53 24.24
CA THR A 9 -36.50 -18.08 24.49
C THR A 9 -35.10 -17.56 24.78
N GLN A 10 -34.27 -18.31 25.53
CA GLN A 10 -32.87 -17.95 25.74
C GLN A 10 -32.03 -17.99 24.45
N SER A 11 -32.22 -19.00 23.59
CA SER A 11 -31.49 -19.08 22.31
C SER A 11 -31.89 -17.94 21.36
N ASN A 12 -33.17 -17.59 21.30
CA ASN A 12 -33.66 -16.47 20.48
C ASN A 12 -33.17 -15.11 20.99
N GLN A 13 -33.07 -14.92 22.31
CA GLN A 13 -32.44 -13.73 22.91
C GLN A 13 -30.93 -13.67 22.60
N LEU A 14 -30.22 -14.80 22.64
CA LEU A 14 -28.80 -14.88 22.29
C LEU A 14 -28.54 -14.48 20.83
N ILE A 15 -29.35 -14.99 19.91
CA ILE A 15 -29.27 -14.64 18.48
C ILE A 15 -29.61 -13.16 18.26
N SER A 16 -30.62 -12.62 18.96
CA SER A 16 -30.96 -11.20 18.91
C SER A 16 -29.80 -10.31 19.37
N ASN A 17 -29.20 -10.63 20.52
CA ASN A 17 -28.06 -9.89 21.06
C ASN A 17 -26.85 -9.96 20.12
N LEU A 18 -26.55 -11.14 19.56
CA LEU A 18 -25.49 -11.31 18.56
C LEU A 18 -25.74 -10.46 17.31
N ASN A 19 -26.98 -10.43 16.82
CA ASN A 19 -27.36 -9.60 15.68
C ASN A 19 -27.18 -8.11 15.97
N GLU A 20 -27.53 -7.64 17.17
CA GLU A 20 -27.32 -6.25 17.58
C GLU A 20 -25.83 -5.90 17.71
N MET A 21 -25.02 -6.76 18.33
CA MET A 21 -23.57 -6.57 18.42
C MET A 21 -22.92 -6.49 17.05
N CYS A 22 -23.27 -7.39 16.13
CA CYS A 22 -22.72 -7.39 14.77
C CYS A 22 -23.21 -6.18 13.96
N LYS A 23 -24.48 -5.76 14.11
CA LYS A 23 -24.97 -4.51 13.50
C LYS A 23 -24.15 -3.30 13.96
N ALA A 24 -23.89 -3.20 15.27
CA ALA A 24 -23.10 -2.11 15.83
C ALA A 24 -21.67 -2.10 15.26
N LEU A 25 -21.02 -3.27 15.16
CA LEU A 25 -19.69 -3.43 14.56
C LEU A 25 -19.69 -3.09 13.06
N PHE A 26 -20.69 -3.52 12.31
CA PHE A 26 -20.74 -3.26 10.87
C PHE A 26 -20.97 -1.78 10.57
N ASN A 27 -21.86 -1.14 11.32
CA ASN A 27 -22.13 0.29 11.17
C ASN A 27 -20.92 1.16 11.53
N SER A 28 -20.08 0.74 12.48
CA SER A 28 -18.88 1.49 12.84
C SER A 28 -17.80 1.42 11.76
N VAL A 29 -17.69 0.29 11.06
CA VAL A 29 -16.77 0.10 9.93
C VAL A 29 -17.31 0.81 8.68
N ASP A 30 -18.56 0.55 8.30
CA ASP A 30 -19.13 0.98 7.01
C ASP A 30 -19.05 2.50 6.77
N LYS A 31 -19.31 3.35 7.78
CA LYS A 31 -19.38 4.81 7.57
C LYS A 31 -18.04 5.50 7.28
N ASN A 32 -16.94 4.98 7.83
CA ASN A 32 -15.66 5.69 7.81
C ASN A 32 -14.53 4.89 7.16
N ALA A 33 -14.57 3.55 7.24
CA ALA A 33 -13.49 2.70 6.77
C ALA A 33 -13.20 2.87 5.27
N PHE A 34 -14.26 2.92 4.45
CA PHE A 34 -14.11 2.99 2.99
C PHE A 34 -13.58 4.33 2.51
N LYS A 35 -13.99 5.43 3.16
CA LYS A 35 -13.44 6.76 2.88
C LYS A 35 -11.94 6.80 3.20
N TYR A 36 -11.54 6.28 4.35
CA TYR A 36 -10.12 6.17 4.69
C TYR A 36 -9.37 5.23 3.75
N LEU A 37 -10.01 4.17 3.26
CA LEU A 37 -9.41 3.24 2.33
C LEU A 37 -9.11 3.88 0.98
N ASP A 38 -10.02 4.72 0.45
CA ASP A 38 -9.75 5.53 -0.74
C ASP A 38 -8.55 6.47 -0.52
N GLU A 39 -8.47 7.12 0.64
CA GLU A 39 -7.35 7.99 0.99
C GLU A 39 -6.02 7.23 1.18
N LEU A 40 -6.04 5.99 1.68
CA LEU A 40 -4.83 5.21 1.89
C LEU A 40 -4.37 4.48 0.62
N ALA A 41 -5.31 4.03 -0.22
CA ALA A 41 -5.00 3.31 -1.45
C ALA A 41 -4.40 4.23 -2.52
N PHE A 42 -4.96 5.44 -2.65
CA PHE A 42 -4.61 6.41 -3.69
C PHE A 42 -3.78 7.56 -3.10
N LEU A 43 -2.47 7.45 -3.28
CA LEU A 43 -1.49 8.45 -2.88
C LEU A 43 -1.45 9.57 -3.90
N ASP A 44 -1.52 10.79 -3.41
CA ASP A 44 -1.31 12.01 -4.20
C ASP A 44 -0.07 12.74 -3.68
N GLU A 45 0.59 13.49 -4.55
CA GLU A 45 1.74 14.34 -4.23
C GLU A 45 1.40 15.35 -3.14
N SER A 46 0.16 15.85 -3.11
CA SER A 46 -0.31 16.79 -2.09
C SER A 46 -0.19 16.28 -0.66
N LYS A 47 -0.18 14.94 -0.46
CA LYS A 47 -0.01 14.30 0.86
C LYS A 47 1.44 14.32 1.36
N PHE A 48 2.41 14.55 0.47
CA PHE A 48 3.84 14.62 0.76
C PHE A 48 4.37 16.07 0.74
N LYS A 49 3.55 17.03 0.31
CA LYS A 49 3.87 18.46 0.36
C LYS A 49 3.77 19.08 1.76
N THR A 50 3.31 18.32 2.75
CA THR A 50 3.24 18.80 4.14
C THR A 50 4.66 19.04 4.65
N GLY A 51 4.87 20.25 5.19
CA GLY A 51 6.21 20.82 5.45
C GLY A 51 7.16 19.89 6.22
N ILE A 52 6.66 19.13 7.20
CA ILE A 52 7.48 18.30 8.10
C ILE A 52 8.33 17.26 7.33
N GLU A 53 7.77 16.57 6.33
CA GLU A 53 8.50 15.51 5.62
C GLU A 53 9.56 16.08 4.68
N LEU A 54 9.24 17.19 4.02
CA LEU A 54 10.18 17.92 3.19
C LEU A 54 11.27 18.59 4.04
N GLU A 55 10.92 19.12 5.21
CA GLU A 55 11.87 19.68 6.18
C GLU A 55 12.85 18.62 6.68
N LEU A 56 12.38 17.40 6.98
CA LEU A 56 13.23 16.29 7.41
C LEU A 56 14.27 15.91 6.36
N ILE A 57 13.93 15.94 5.08
CA ILE A 57 14.92 15.69 4.01
C ILE A 57 15.96 16.81 3.95
N GLY A 58 15.59 18.05 4.28
CA GLY A 58 16.47 19.22 4.28
C GLY A 58 16.47 19.97 2.94
N ASN A 59 16.57 21.29 2.97
CA ASN A 59 16.54 22.13 1.76
C ASN A 59 17.93 22.40 1.16
N ASN A 60 18.98 22.14 1.95
CA ASN A 60 20.36 22.46 1.61
C ASN A 60 21.28 21.27 1.86
N ILE A 61 22.52 21.38 1.36
CA ILE A 61 23.61 20.40 1.49
C ILE A 61 23.95 20.09 2.96
N TYR A 62 23.61 20.96 3.91
CA TYR A 62 23.98 20.83 5.32
C TYR A 62 22.81 20.50 6.25
N GLU A 63 21.61 20.35 5.71
CA GLU A 63 20.39 20.17 6.50
C GLU A 63 19.73 18.82 6.22
N GLY A 64 19.02 18.31 7.23
CA GLY A 64 18.20 17.11 7.13
C GLY A 64 18.97 15.87 6.67
N VAL A 65 18.25 14.98 6.01
CA VAL A 65 18.81 13.72 5.47
C VAL A 65 19.77 13.97 4.30
N ILE A 66 19.62 15.06 3.53
CA ILE A 66 20.57 15.44 2.47
C ILE A 66 21.98 15.65 3.06
N GLY A 67 22.11 16.38 4.16
CA GLY A 67 23.42 16.57 4.80
C GLY A 67 24.05 15.28 5.32
N ILE A 68 23.22 14.37 5.83
CA ILE A 68 23.67 13.03 6.22
C ILE A 68 24.18 12.26 5.00
N ALA A 69 23.45 12.28 3.88
CA ALA A 69 23.84 11.58 2.67
C ALA A 69 25.15 12.13 2.06
N ILE A 70 25.36 13.44 2.11
CA ILE A 70 26.60 14.07 1.65
C ILE A 70 27.77 13.69 2.55
N SER A 71 27.57 13.62 3.86
CA SER A 71 28.57 13.11 4.81
C SER A 71 28.92 11.65 4.54
N ILE A 72 27.93 10.80 4.24
CA ILE A 72 28.15 9.40 3.82
C ILE A 72 28.95 9.34 2.52
N LEU A 73 28.64 10.19 1.53
CA LEU A 73 29.35 10.25 0.25
C LEU A 73 30.83 10.61 0.45
N ILE A 74 31.13 11.57 1.33
CA ILE A 74 32.51 11.91 1.73
C ILE A 74 33.18 10.70 2.40
N GLY A 75 32.48 9.99 3.28
CA GLY A 75 32.99 8.76 3.90
C GLY A 75 33.32 7.66 2.88
N ILE A 76 32.47 7.48 1.86
CA ILE A 76 32.71 6.55 0.75
C ILE A 76 33.94 6.99 -0.07
N ALA A 77 34.10 8.28 -0.32
CA ALA A 77 35.27 8.81 -1.02
C ALA A 77 36.57 8.58 -0.24
N LEU A 78 36.57 8.81 1.09
CA LEU A 78 37.71 8.51 1.96
C LEU A 78 38.06 7.02 1.94
N TYR A 79 37.04 6.14 2.04
CA TYR A 79 37.23 4.69 1.93
C TYR A 79 37.88 4.31 0.59
N TYR A 80 37.43 4.91 -0.51
CA TYR A 80 38.00 4.68 -1.84
C TYR A 80 39.47 5.10 -1.89
N ILE A 81 39.82 6.28 -1.37
CA ILE A 81 41.21 6.80 -1.36
C ILE A 81 42.14 5.84 -0.61
N VAL A 82 41.78 5.44 0.61
CA VAL A 82 42.60 4.52 1.42
C VAL A 82 42.76 3.17 0.72
N ASN A 83 41.66 2.60 0.21
CA ASN A 83 41.68 1.32 -0.48
C ASN A 83 42.47 1.38 -1.80
N TYR A 84 42.46 2.53 -2.49
CA TYR A 84 43.27 2.77 -3.68
C TYR A 84 44.76 2.73 -3.37
N PHE A 85 45.21 3.38 -2.29
CA PHE A 85 46.62 3.31 -1.87
C PHE A 85 47.05 1.89 -1.51
N ILE A 86 46.25 1.17 -0.73
CA ILE A 86 46.56 -0.21 -0.32
C ILE A 86 46.67 -1.13 -1.54
N ARG A 87 45.73 -1.05 -2.47
CA ARG A 87 45.71 -1.95 -3.64
C ARG A 87 46.76 -1.60 -4.67
N LYS A 88 47.18 -0.34 -4.75
CA LYS A 88 48.35 0.06 -5.53
C LYS A 88 49.64 -0.57 -4.99
N ILE A 89 49.74 -0.84 -3.68
CA ILE A 89 50.86 -1.58 -3.09
C ILE A 89 50.77 -3.08 -3.43
N ILE A 90 49.55 -3.64 -3.48
CA ILE A 90 49.29 -5.08 -3.73
C ILE A 90 49.23 -5.42 -5.24
N ASN A 91 49.29 -4.42 -6.13
CA ASN A 91 49.10 -4.56 -7.59
C ASN A 91 47.77 -5.23 -7.99
N GLU A 92 46.71 -5.00 -7.22
CA GLU A 92 45.35 -5.43 -7.60
C GLU A 92 44.64 -4.36 -8.42
N GLU A 93 43.89 -4.79 -9.44
CA GLU A 93 43.05 -3.89 -10.22
C GLU A 93 41.89 -3.33 -9.37
N LEU A 94 41.64 -2.04 -9.55
CA LEU A 94 40.55 -1.30 -8.95
C LEU A 94 39.80 -0.52 -10.02
N GLU A 95 38.61 -0.05 -9.65
CA GLU A 95 37.92 0.96 -10.44
C GLU A 95 38.81 2.19 -10.62
N ASN A 96 38.89 2.68 -11.86
CA ASN A 96 39.72 3.81 -12.23
C ASN A 96 39.26 5.08 -11.46
N PRO A 97 40.19 5.87 -10.86
CA PRO A 97 39.85 7.08 -10.11
C PRO A 97 38.98 8.07 -10.89
N TYR A 98 39.20 8.20 -12.20
CA TYR A 98 38.37 9.08 -13.04
C TYR A 98 36.90 8.64 -13.06
N THR A 99 36.65 7.33 -13.21
CA THR A 99 35.30 6.76 -13.20
C THR A 99 34.62 6.98 -11.85
N PHE A 100 35.36 6.77 -10.75
CA PHE A 100 34.83 6.98 -9.41
C PHE A 100 34.46 8.44 -9.13
N ILE A 101 35.32 9.39 -9.52
CA ILE A 101 35.08 10.83 -9.33
C ILE A 101 33.86 11.29 -10.13
N ILE A 102 33.78 10.93 -11.42
CA ILE A 102 32.63 11.28 -12.27
C ILE A 102 31.34 10.72 -11.68
N LYS A 103 31.35 9.44 -11.27
CA LYS A 103 30.20 8.79 -10.64
C LYS A 103 29.78 9.50 -9.35
N SER A 104 30.73 9.90 -8.51
CA SER A 104 30.47 10.61 -7.25
C SER A 104 29.85 11.99 -7.49
N ILE A 105 30.29 12.73 -8.51
CA ILE A 105 29.72 14.03 -8.88
C ILE A 105 28.26 13.87 -9.34
N ILE A 106 28.00 12.88 -10.21
CA ILE A 106 26.65 12.59 -10.69
C ILE A 106 25.73 12.22 -9.52
N VAL A 107 26.19 11.34 -8.62
CA VAL A 107 25.43 10.95 -7.42
C VAL A 107 25.19 12.14 -6.49
N GLY A 108 26.18 13.02 -6.30
CA GLY A 108 26.03 14.25 -5.52
C GLY A 108 24.93 15.17 -6.07
N PHE A 109 24.86 15.32 -7.40
CA PHE A 109 23.77 16.06 -8.05
C PHE A 109 22.40 15.43 -7.76
N PHE A 110 22.28 14.10 -7.87
CA PHE A 110 21.03 13.40 -7.56
C PHE A 110 20.60 13.55 -6.09
N ILE A 111 21.54 13.59 -5.15
CA ILE A 111 21.26 13.80 -3.72
C ILE A 111 20.65 15.19 -3.49
N ILE A 112 21.16 16.23 -4.15
CA ILE A 112 20.67 17.61 -3.99
C ILE A 112 19.24 17.75 -4.53
N TYR A 113 18.95 17.16 -5.69
CA TYR A 113 17.63 17.25 -6.35
C TYR A 113 16.66 16.12 -5.97
N ILE A 114 16.97 15.35 -4.92
CA ILE A 114 16.24 14.12 -4.61
C ILE A 114 14.75 14.38 -4.30
N LYS A 115 14.43 15.50 -3.66
CA LYS A 115 13.04 15.88 -3.35
C LYS A 115 12.19 15.96 -4.60
N ASP A 116 12.66 16.71 -5.59
CA ASP A 116 11.93 16.93 -6.84
C ASP A 116 11.77 15.62 -7.62
N ILE A 117 12.82 14.79 -7.63
CA ILE A 117 12.80 13.50 -8.32
C ILE A 117 11.75 12.56 -7.72
N VAL A 118 11.69 12.44 -6.39
CA VAL A 118 10.76 11.51 -5.77
C VAL A 118 9.32 12.07 -5.80
N LEU A 119 9.12 13.38 -5.66
CA LEU A 119 7.80 14.01 -5.89
C LEU A 119 7.31 13.78 -7.32
N PHE A 120 8.20 13.96 -8.30
CA PHE A 120 7.90 13.67 -9.71
C PHE A 120 7.50 12.21 -9.90
N LEU A 121 8.22 11.25 -9.30
CA LEU A 121 7.89 9.83 -9.39
C LEU A 121 6.49 9.51 -8.83
N ILE A 122 6.13 10.11 -7.69
CA ILE A 122 4.78 9.97 -7.10
C ILE A 122 3.72 10.58 -8.02
N SER A 123 3.99 11.76 -8.58
CA SER A 123 3.06 12.45 -9.48
C SER A 123 2.75 11.63 -10.73
N VAL A 124 3.77 11.03 -11.36
CA VAL A 124 3.62 10.18 -12.55
C VAL A 124 2.78 8.95 -12.22
N ASN A 125 3.04 8.29 -11.08
CA ASN A 125 2.25 7.15 -10.66
C ASN A 125 0.77 7.53 -10.43
N ASN A 126 0.54 8.67 -9.76
CA ASN A 126 -0.80 9.16 -9.49
C ASN A 126 -1.57 9.50 -10.79
N ILE A 127 -0.91 10.08 -11.79
CA ILE A 127 -1.52 10.33 -13.12
C ILE A 127 -1.93 8.99 -13.76
N ILE A 128 -1.05 7.99 -13.79
CA ILE A 128 -1.38 6.66 -14.34
C ILE A 128 -2.58 6.05 -13.61
N THR A 129 -2.60 6.12 -12.28
CA THR A 129 -3.71 5.61 -11.47
C THR A 129 -5.02 6.33 -11.80
N LYS A 130 -4.99 7.67 -11.89
CA LYS A 130 -6.16 8.48 -12.20
C LYS A 130 -6.72 8.14 -13.59
N GLU A 131 -5.85 7.96 -14.58
CA GLU A 131 -6.27 7.50 -15.91
C GLU A 131 -6.95 6.13 -15.87
N ILE A 132 -6.38 5.16 -15.13
CA ILE A 132 -7.00 3.84 -14.95
C ILE A 132 -8.41 3.95 -14.35
N LEU A 133 -8.57 4.76 -13.29
CA LEU A 133 -9.88 4.97 -12.65
C LEU A 133 -10.87 5.67 -13.58
N ASN A 134 -10.40 6.64 -14.36
CA ASN A 134 -11.20 7.42 -15.29
C ASN A 134 -11.72 6.59 -16.48
N LEU A 135 -11.03 5.52 -16.89
CA LEU A 135 -11.55 4.59 -17.92
C LEU A 135 -13.00 4.20 -17.62
N THR A 136 -13.30 3.91 -16.36
CA THR A 136 -14.64 3.51 -15.93
C THR A 136 -15.66 4.63 -15.98
N GLN A 137 -15.26 5.88 -15.70
CA GLN A 137 -16.14 7.03 -15.88
C GLN A 137 -16.48 7.22 -17.36
N THR A 138 -15.50 7.07 -18.24
CA THR A 138 -15.71 7.22 -19.69
C THR A 138 -16.59 6.13 -20.29
N PHE A 139 -16.46 4.88 -19.83
CA PHE A 139 -17.21 3.75 -20.39
C PHE A 139 -18.55 3.47 -19.67
N PHE A 140 -18.69 3.83 -18.39
CA PHE A 140 -19.83 3.42 -17.56
C PHE A 140 -20.47 4.58 -16.77
N ASN A 141 -20.00 5.82 -16.94
CA ASN A 141 -20.51 7.04 -16.30
C ASN A 141 -20.60 6.93 -14.75
N GLN A 142 -19.74 6.11 -14.16
CA GLN A 142 -19.67 5.87 -12.72
C GLN A 142 -18.25 6.10 -12.21
N LYS A 143 -18.12 6.85 -11.11
CA LYS A 143 -16.84 7.03 -10.43
C LYS A 143 -16.50 5.74 -9.67
N VAL A 144 -15.30 5.20 -9.87
CA VAL A 144 -14.84 4.03 -9.11
C VAL A 144 -14.15 4.52 -7.84
N THR A 145 -14.78 4.24 -6.72
CA THR A 145 -14.24 4.46 -5.36
C THR A 145 -14.63 3.28 -4.48
N PHE A 146 -13.84 3.02 -3.45
CA PHE A 146 -14.17 2.04 -2.42
C PHE A 146 -15.54 2.35 -1.80
N GLU A 147 -15.85 3.63 -1.58
CA GLU A 147 -17.16 4.09 -1.11
C GLU A 147 -18.33 3.66 -2.03
N ASN A 148 -18.20 3.83 -3.35
CA ASN A 148 -19.26 3.46 -4.29
C ASN A 148 -19.46 1.94 -4.37
N ILE A 149 -18.41 1.15 -4.15
CA ILE A 149 -18.51 -0.30 -4.08
C ILE A 149 -19.21 -0.74 -2.79
N LEU A 150 -18.96 -0.07 -1.65
CA LEU A 150 -19.71 -0.33 -0.42
C LEU A 150 -21.21 -0.13 -0.61
N ILE A 151 -21.61 0.98 -1.24
CA ILE A 151 -23.02 1.28 -1.47
C ILE A 151 -23.68 0.13 -2.24
N LYS A 152 -23.04 -0.34 -3.32
CA LYS A 152 -23.52 -1.50 -4.09
C LYS A 152 -23.52 -2.81 -3.30
N ILE A 153 -22.50 -3.05 -2.47
CA ILE A 153 -22.46 -4.23 -1.59
C ILE A 153 -23.64 -4.20 -0.62
N ASN A 154 -23.87 -3.06 0.04
CA ASN A 154 -24.95 -2.93 1.01
C ASN A 154 -26.33 -3.03 0.34
N GLU A 155 -26.54 -2.44 -0.83
CA GLU A 155 -27.78 -2.58 -1.60
C GLU A 155 -28.05 -4.03 -2.04
N THR A 156 -27.00 -4.81 -2.36
CA THR A 156 -27.16 -6.22 -2.78
C THR A 156 -27.28 -7.22 -1.63
N LEU A 157 -26.77 -6.89 -0.44
CA LEU A 157 -26.82 -7.75 0.75
C LEU A 157 -27.99 -7.41 1.69
N TYR A 158 -28.51 -6.18 1.65
CA TYR A 158 -29.69 -5.77 2.39
C TYR A 158 -30.87 -5.60 1.44
N VAL A 159 -31.67 -6.65 1.28
CA VAL A 159 -33.03 -6.50 0.77
C VAL A 159 -33.79 -5.67 1.81
N GLN A 160 -34.24 -4.48 1.42
CA GLN A 160 -35.01 -3.59 2.28
C GLN A 160 -36.22 -4.34 2.85
N GLY A 161 -36.21 -4.64 4.15
CA GLY A 161 -37.37 -5.20 4.87
C GLY A 161 -37.10 -6.42 5.74
N GLU A 162 -36.06 -7.22 5.47
CA GLU A 162 -35.74 -8.39 6.30
C GLU A 162 -34.74 -8.04 7.41
N GLY A 163 -35.07 -8.40 8.65
CA GLY A 163 -34.19 -8.18 9.78
C GLY A 163 -32.84 -8.88 9.58
N PHE A 164 -31.75 -8.12 9.65
CA PHE A 164 -30.40 -8.67 9.54
C PHE A 164 -30.17 -9.83 10.51
N ASN A 165 -29.77 -10.97 9.96
CA ASN A 165 -29.42 -12.19 10.66
C ASN A 165 -27.97 -12.54 10.36
N VAL A 166 -27.12 -12.53 11.39
CA VAL A 166 -25.68 -12.85 11.30
C VAL A 166 -25.45 -14.29 10.84
N MET A 167 -26.35 -15.20 11.21
CA MET A 167 -26.22 -16.63 10.93
C MET A 167 -26.76 -17.03 9.55
N SER A 168 -27.30 -16.09 8.77
CA SER A 168 -27.67 -16.34 7.38
C SER A 168 -26.44 -16.32 6.48
N PHE A 169 -26.57 -16.90 5.29
CA PHE A 169 -25.51 -16.86 4.28
C PHE A 169 -25.08 -15.41 3.96
N ASP A 170 -26.02 -14.48 3.88
CA ASP A 170 -25.75 -13.06 3.67
C ASP A 170 -25.06 -12.40 4.86
N GLY A 171 -25.42 -12.80 6.09
CA GLY A 171 -24.76 -12.38 7.32
C GLY A 171 -23.29 -12.82 7.37
N ILE A 172 -23.01 -14.07 7.02
CA ILE A 172 -21.64 -14.62 6.95
C ILE A 172 -20.81 -13.89 5.88
N ILE A 173 -21.38 -13.65 4.70
CA ILE A 173 -20.71 -12.88 3.64
C ILE A 173 -20.36 -11.48 4.14
N LYS A 174 -21.28 -10.82 4.86
CA LYS A 174 -21.01 -9.48 5.41
C LYS A 174 -19.89 -9.49 6.47
N ILE A 175 -19.85 -10.51 7.34
CA ILE A 175 -18.72 -10.69 8.28
C ILE A 175 -17.39 -10.72 7.51
N TYR A 176 -17.28 -11.55 6.48
CA TYR A 176 -16.06 -11.68 5.68
C TYR A 176 -15.66 -10.38 5.00
N LEU A 177 -16.62 -9.65 4.43
CA LEU A 177 -16.35 -8.36 3.80
C LEU A 177 -15.81 -7.37 4.81
N VAL A 178 -16.48 -7.18 5.96
CA VAL A 178 -16.08 -6.25 7.03
C VAL A 178 -14.68 -6.55 7.54
N PHE A 179 -14.37 -7.81 7.84
CA PHE A 179 -13.02 -8.20 8.27
C PHE A 179 -11.98 -8.02 7.16
N GLY A 180 -12.34 -8.28 5.91
CA GLY A 180 -11.46 -8.04 4.77
C GLY A 180 -11.14 -6.56 4.58
N ILE A 181 -12.11 -5.66 4.75
CA ILE A 181 -11.91 -4.21 4.69
C ILE A 181 -11.00 -3.72 5.82
N ILE A 182 -11.20 -4.21 7.04
CA ILE A 182 -10.31 -3.90 8.17
C ILE A 182 -8.87 -4.32 7.84
N ASN A 183 -8.68 -5.51 7.26
CA ASN A 183 -7.36 -5.98 6.85
C ASN A 183 -6.74 -5.05 5.78
N LEU A 184 -7.52 -4.65 4.79
CA LEU A 184 -7.08 -3.69 3.76
C LEU A 184 -6.66 -2.34 4.35
N ILE A 185 -7.41 -1.81 5.33
CA ILE A 185 -7.04 -0.56 6.01
C ILE A 185 -5.67 -0.69 6.66
N PHE A 186 -5.41 -1.77 7.40
CA PHE A 186 -4.12 -1.97 8.06
C PHE A 186 -2.98 -2.11 7.05
N GLU A 187 -3.20 -2.89 6.00
CA GLU A 187 -2.19 -3.12 4.96
C GLU A 187 -1.85 -1.83 4.20
N TYR A 188 -2.85 -1.06 3.80
CA TYR A 188 -2.64 0.19 3.05
C TYR A 188 -2.12 1.31 3.95
N SER A 189 -2.45 1.31 5.24
CA SER A 189 -1.83 2.19 6.24
C SER A 189 -0.34 1.89 6.40
N LEU A 190 0.04 0.62 6.51
CA LEU A 190 1.45 0.23 6.58
C LEU A 190 2.19 0.63 5.30
N ARG A 191 1.58 0.40 4.13
CA ARG A 191 2.11 0.84 2.84
C ARG A 191 2.38 2.34 2.81
N TYR A 192 1.42 3.14 3.28
CA TYR A 192 1.54 4.60 3.35
C TYR A 192 2.76 5.02 4.19
N VAL A 193 2.90 4.47 5.40
CA VAL A 193 4.06 4.74 6.27
C VAL A 193 5.37 4.31 5.62
N MET A 194 5.39 3.15 4.96
CA MET A 194 6.61 2.62 4.36
C MET A 194 7.08 3.45 3.16
N ILE A 195 6.15 3.99 2.38
CA ILE A 195 6.48 4.93 1.30
C ILE A 195 7.10 6.20 1.87
N LYS A 196 6.58 6.75 2.96
CA LYS A 196 7.18 7.92 3.65
C LYS A 196 8.59 7.64 4.14
N ILE A 197 8.81 6.49 4.78
CA ILE A 197 10.15 6.11 5.26
C ILE A 197 11.13 5.98 4.09
N MET A 198 10.72 5.30 3.02
CA MET A 198 11.55 5.11 1.82
C MET A 198 11.84 6.43 1.09
N PHE A 199 10.89 7.37 1.12
CA PHE A 199 11.01 8.73 0.57
C PHE A 199 12.03 9.54 1.38
N ILE A 200 11.92 9.56 2.71
CA ILE A 200 12.82 10.31 3.60
C ILE A 200 14.26 9.77 3.52
N LEU A 201 14.43 8.45 3.45
CA LEU A 201 15.75 7.80 3.35
C LEU A 201 16.37 7.86 1.94
N SER A 202 15.64 8.35 0.94
CA SER A 202 16.10 8.41 -0.45
C SER A 202 17.49 9.00 -0.66
N PRO A 203 17.92 10.09 0.01
CA PRO A 203 19.23 10.68 -0.24
C PRO A 203 20.37 9.73 0.17
N ILE A 204 20.17 8.97 1.26
CA ILE A 204 21.15 8.00 1.77
C ILE A 204 21.33 6.84 0.79
N PHE A 205 20.24 6.28 0.30
CA PHE A 205 20.32 5.17 -0.65
C PHE A 205 20.98 5.57 -1.96
N VAL A 206 20.72 6.79 -2.43
CA VAL A 206 21.38 7.35 -3.63
C VAL A 206 22.89 7.46 -3.39
N ALA A 207 23.35 7.90 -2.22
CA ALA A 207 24.78 7.94 -1.89
C ALA A 207 25.46 6.56 -2.01
N PHE A 208 24.78 5.48 -1.60
CA PHE A 208 25.30 4.11 -1.70
C PHE A 208 25.51 3.60 -3.13
N LYS A 209 24.90 4.23 -4.15
CA LYS A 209 25.14 3.87 -5.55
C LYS A 209 26.60 4.09 -5.97
N THR A 210 27.32 4.98 -5.30
CA THR A 210 28.71 5.36 -5.63
C THR A 210 29.66 4.17 -5.58
N ASN A 211 29.58 3.33 -4.55
CA ASN A 211 30.49 2.20 -4.35
C ASN A 211 29.87 0.89 -4.82
N ARG A 212 30.63 0.11 -5.61
CA ARG A 212 30.21 -1.21 -6.13
C ARG A 212 29.80 -2.19 -5.04
N LYS A 213 30.40 -2.11 -3.85
CA LYS A 213 30.05 -2.98 -2.71
C LYS A 213 28.70 -2.64 -2.08
N THR A 214 28.28 -1.37 -2.11
CA THR A 214 27.02 -0.90 -1.49
C THR A 214 25.89 -0.70 -2.51
N GLU A 215 26.20 -0.80 -3.80
CA GLU A 215 25.26 -0.58 -4.90
C GLU A 215 24.02 -1.48 -4.84
N TYR A 216 24.13 -2.69 -4.29
CA TYR A 216 22.98 -3.58 -4.11
C TYR A 216 21.90 -2.96 -3.21
N LEU A 217 22.28 -2.15 -2.21
CA LEU A 217 21.33 -1.47 -1.32
C LEU A 217 20.48 -0.46 -2.10
N TYR A 218 21.10 0.33 -2.97
CA TYR A 218 20.39 1.26 -3.86
C TYR A 218 19.47 0.52 -4.84
N ASN A 219 19.97 -0.53 -5.49
CA ASN A 219 19.19 -1.29 -6.46
C ASN A 219 17.96 -1.94 -5.79
N ASN A 220 18.09 -2.45 -4.56
CA ASN A 220 16.98 -3.00 -3.79
C ASN A 220 16.00 -1.92 -3.33
N TRP A 221 16.50 -0.74 -2.93
CA TRP A 221 15.67 0.39 -2.57
C TRP A 221 14.82 0.89 -3.74
N ILE A 222 15.38 1.01 -4.95
CA ILE A 222 14.62 1.35 -6.17
C ILE A 222 13.50 0.34 -6.42
N LYS A 223 13.84 -0.96 -6.39
CA LYS A 223 12.83 -2.02 -6.58
C LYS A 223 11.72 -1.92 -5.52
N GLY A 224 12.10 -1.63 -4.28
CA GLY A 224 11.19 -1.41 -3.17
C GLY A 224 10.23 -0.24 -3.42
N ILE A 225 10.74 0.96 -3.71
CA ILE A 225 9.90 2.13 -4.01
C ILE A 225 8.98 1.86 -5.20
N PHE A 226 9.53 1.31 -6.28
CA PHE A 226 8.75 1.04 -7.48
C PHE A 226 7.61 0.05 -7.19
N SER A 227 7.91 -1.04 -6.49
CA SER A 227 6.94 -2.02 -6.02
C SER A 227 5.82 -1.39 -5.18
N LEU A 228 6.18 -0.59 -4.17
CA LEU A 228 5.24 0.09 -3.29
C LEU A 228 4.33 1.07 -4.02
N LEU A 229 4.87 1.85 -4.97
CA LEU A 229 4.07 2.78 -5.76
C LEU A 229 3.21 2.04 -6.78
N PHE A 230 3.76 1.03 -7.47
CA PHE A 230 3.06 0.29 -8.52
C PHE A 230 1.86 -0.50 -8.00
N MET A 231 1.88 -0.88 -6.72
CA MET A 231 0.72 -1.46 -6.04
C MET A 231 -0.57 -0.64 -6.21
N GLN A 232 -0.47 0.70 -6.27
CA GLN A 232 -1.61 1.59 -6.50
C GLN A 232 -2.34 1.29 -7.82
N ASN A 233 -1.56 1.06 -8.88
CA ASN A 233 -2.10 0.81 -10.21
C ASN A 233 -2.83 -0.53 -10.26
N ILE A 234 -2.29 -1.56 -9.60
CA ILE A 234 -2.96 -2.86 -9.53
C ILE A 234 -4.25 -2.78 -8.72
N ILE A 235 -4.26 -2.05 -7.60
CA ILE A 235 -5.49 -1.80 -6.82
C ILE A 235 -6.55 -1.14 -7.72
N ALA A 236 -6.17 -0.08 -8.46
CA ALA A 236 -7.07 0.59 -9.38
C ALA A 236 -7.63 -0.38 -10.44
N ILE A 237 -6.78 -1.20 -11.07
CA ILE A 237 -7.22 -2.20 -12.07
C ILE A 237 -8.23 -3.18 -11.48
N ILE A 238 -7.95 -3.73 -10.29
CA ILE A 238 -8.87 -4.68 -9.64
C ILE A 238 -10.21 -4.01 -9.37
N LEU A 239 -10.21 -2.78 -8.83
CA LEU A 239 -11.44 -2.03 -8.57
C LEU A 239 -12.26 -1.82 -9.84
N VAL A 240 -11.63 -1.37 -10.93
CA VAL A 240 -12.30 -1.15 -12.23
C VAL A 240 -12.93 -2.44 -12.74
N ILE A 241 -12.17 -3.53 -12.76
CA ILE A 241 -12.65 -4.84 -13.23
C ILE A 241 -13.82 -5.34 -12.36
N SER A 242 -13.70 -5.21 -11.04
CA SER A 242 -14.76 -5.65 -10.12
C SER A 242 -16.06 -4.86 -10.32
N THR A 243 -15.98 -3.54 -10.55
CA THR A 243 -17.19 -2.74 -10.82
C THR A 243 -17.93 -3.16 -12.08
N ARG A 244 -17.25 -3.69 -13.11
CA ARG A 244 -17.90 -4.34 -14.26
C ARG A 244 -18.65 -5.59 -13.79
N PHE A 245 -17.98 -6.53 -13.13
CA PHE A 245 -18.58 -7.83 -12.85
C PHE A 245 -19.85 -7.74 -11.99
N ILE A 246 -19.94 -6.72 -11.14
CA ILE A 246 -21.10 -6.43 -10.27
C ILE A 246 -22.39 -6.13 -11.04
N THR A 247 -22.34 -5.65 -12.29
CA THR A 247 -23.56 -5.29 -13.06
C THR A 247 -24.21 -6.47 -13.79
N SER A 248 -23.68 -7.69 -13.70
CA SER A 248 -24.31 -8.88 -14.30
C SER A 248 -25.50 -9.39 -13.45
N PRO A 249 -26.65 -9.78 -14.02
CA PRO A 249 -27.87 -10.08 -13.26
C PRO A 249 -27.93 -11.45 -12.54
N LEU A 250 -26.80 -12.16 -12.36
CA LEU A 250 -26.77 -13.44 -11.63
C LEU A 250 -26.58 -13.20 -10.12
N ILE A 251 -27.70 -12.98 -9.43
CA ILE A 251 -27.80 -12.46 -8.04
C ILE A 251 -26.94 -13.21 -6.99
N PRO A 252 -26.79 -14.56 -6.99
CA PRO A 252 -25.95 -15.25 -6.01
C PRO A 252 -24.45 -15.17 -6.33
N ILE A 253 -24.09 -15.19 -7.62
CA ILE A 253 -22.69 -15.15 -8.07
C ILE A 253 -22.06 -13.79 -7.72
N ASN A 254 -22.81 -12.69 -7.87
CA ASN A 254 -22.31 -11.36 -7.56
C ASN A 254 -21.90 -11.22 -6.09
N LYS A 255 -22.66 -11.82 -5.17
CA LYS A 255 -22.35 -11.82 -3.73
C LYS A 255 -20.99 -12.48 -3.44
N ILE A 256 -20.67 -13.57 -4.16
CA ILE A 256 -19.39 -14.27 -4.05
C ILE A 256 -18.25 -13.48 -4.73
N ILE A 257 -18.54 -12.81 -5.85
CA ILE A 257 -17.58 -11.95 -6.56
C ILE A 257 -17.07 -10.82 -5.65
N TYR A 258 -17.91 -10.24 -4.78
CA TYR A 258 -17.45 -9.24 -3.81
C TYR A 258 -16.40 -9.78 -2.83
N ILE A 259 -16.57 -11.02 -2.35
CA ILE A 259 -15.56 -11.67 -1.52
C ILE A 259 -14.28 -11.90 -2.33
N GLY A 260 -14.41 -12.39 -3.56
CA GLY A 260 -13.28 -12.60 -4.47
C GLY A 260 -12.49 -11.32 -4.74
N MET A 261 -13.20 -10.20 -4.91
CA MET A 261 -12.61 -8.87 -5.06
C MET A 261 -11.79 -8.47 -3.82
N ILE A 262 -12.39 -8.51 -2.62
CA ILE A 262 -11.69 -8.14 -1.39
C ILE A 262 -10.48 -9.06 -1.16
N TYR A 263 -10.62 -10.35 -1.44
CA TYR A 263 -9.51 -11.29 -1.36
C TYR A 263 -8.39 -10.97 -2.35
N ALA A 264 -8.73 -10.65 -3.61
CA ALA A 264 -7.76 -10.23 -4.61
C ALA A 264 -7.01 -8.96 -4.16
N LEU A 265 -7.72 -7.99 -3.59
CA LEU A 265 -7.13 -6.76 -3.05
C LEU A 265 -6.15 -7.00 -1.89
N ILE A 266 -6.47 -7.95 -1.00
CA ILE A 266 -5.59 -8.38 0.10
C ILE A 266 -4.32 -9.08 -0.44
N LYS A 267 -4.44 -9.77 -1.58
CA LYS A 267 -3.32 -10.50 -2.19
C LYS A 267 -2.43 -9.64 -3.09
N VAL A 268 -2.79 -8.38 -3.36
CA VAL A 268 -2.01 -7.50 -4.25
C VAL A 268 -0.56 -7.37 -3.79
N ASN A 269 -0.31 -7.20 -2.50
CA ASN A 269 1.05 -7.05 -1.98
C ASN A 269 1.90 -8.30 -2.24
N VAL A 270 1.32 -9.50 -2.09
CA VAL A 270 2.00 -10.77 -2.39
C VAL A 270 2.35 -10.82 -3.88
N PHE A 271 1.38 -10.52 -4.75
CA PHE A 271 1.57 -10.50 -6.20
C PHE A 271 2.67 -9.51 -6.64
N ILE A 272 2.63 -8.29 -6.11
CA ILE A 272 3.61 -7.24 -6.40
C ILE A 272 5.01 -7.63 -5.90
N LYS A 273 5.09 -8.25 -4.72
CA LYS A 273 6.34 -8.77 -4.17
C LYS A 273 6.95 -9.86 -5.06
N GLU A 274 6.14 -10.77 -5.59
CA GLU A 274 6.59 -11.84 -6.49
C GLU A 274 7.10 -11.30 -7.83
N ILE A 275 6.46 -10.27 -8.39
CA ILE A 275 6.86 -9.70 -9.69
C ILE A 275 8.14 -8.88 -9.59
N PHE A 276 8.22 -7.96 -8.63
CA PHE A 276 9.29 -6.96 -8.61
C PHE A 276 10.43 -7.31 -7.64
N GLY A 277 10.16 -8.21 -6.67
CA GLY A 277 11.02 -8.39 -5.50
C GLY A 277 10.99 -7.13 -4.61
N GLY A 278 10.78 -7.29 -3.30
CA GLY A 278 10.69 -6.11 -2.44
C GLY A 278 10.31 -6.38 -0.99
N VAL A 279 10.13 -5.29 -0.24
CA VAL A 279 9.72 -5.32 1.17
C VAL A 279 8.28 -5.81 1.27
N SER A 280 8.06 -6.92 1.98
CA SER A 280 6.71 -7.41 2.26
C SER A 280 6.00 -6.53 3.27
N ILE A 281 4.85 -6.00 2.88
CA ILE A 281 3.89 -5.36 3.79
C ILE A 281 2.83 -6.39 4.20
N GLU A 282 3.24 -7.52 4.76
CA GLU A 282 2.27 -8.49 5.24
C GLU A 282 1.98 -8.22 6.70
N VAL A 283 0.79 -7.69 6.99
CA VAL A 283 0.27 -7.70 8.35
C VAL A 283 -0.18 -9.13 8.65
N GLN A 284 0.39 -9.74 9.69
CA GLN A 284 -0.13 -11.00 10.21
C GLN A 284 -1.47 -10.72 10.91
N THR A 285 -2.56 -10.71 10.16
CA THR A 285 -3.90 -10.64 10.75
C THR A 285 -4.39 -12.02 11.16
N PRO A 286 -5.27 -12.12 12.18
CA PRO A 286 -5.78 -13.39 12.68
C PRO A 286 -6.48 -14.25 11.61
N ILE A 287 -6.93 -13.66 10.50
CA ILE A 287 -7.49 -14.37 9.34
C ILE A 287 -6.46 -15.36 8.74
N LYS A 288 -5.17 -15.01 8.74
CA LYS A 288 -4.10 -15.88 8.23
C LYS A 288 -3.90 -17.13 9.10
N ASN A 289 -4.29 -17.09 10.37
CA ASN A 289 -4.26 -18.22 11.30
C ASN A 289 -5.58 -18.99 11.36
N ILE A 290 -6.68 -18.43 10.90
CA ILE A 290 -7.98 -19.13 10.79
C ILE A 290 -8.04 -20.00 9.53
N ILE A 291 -7.27 -19.67 8.50
CA ILE A 291 -7.24 -20.36 7.19
C ILE A 291 -6.03 -21.31 7.06
N ARG A 292 -5.22 -21.47 8.13
CA ARG A 292 -4.07 -22.37 8.12
C ARG A 292 -4.37 -23.68 8.84
#